data_AF-A0A956HSZ5-F1
#
_entry.id   AF-A0A956HSZ5-F1
#
_cell.length_a   1.000
_cell.length_b   1.000
_cell.length_c   1.000
_cell.angle_alpha   90.00
_cell.angle_beta   90.00
_cell.angle_gamma   90.00
#
_symmetry.space_group_name_H-M   'P 1'
#
loop_
_entity.id
_entity.type
_entity.pdbx_description
1 polymer ?
#
loop_
_entity_poly.entity_id
_entity_poly.type
_entity_poly.pdbx_seq_one_letter_code
_entity_poly.pdbx_strand_id
1 'polypeptide(L)'
;GSVIVDLAAERGGNCPQVVANAVTVVHGVKLIGYTDMPSRMPNVASNLYGNNIYHLLDDMGGDAGFKVDEGDEVVRGALILNKGELRWPPPPLEPSPEAKPAEAKPAEAAPKPAAGPTPAAGPAPKKKKSSHGHAPPAGEPKWWPLIAGGIALIAVGWGGGEDFLKHFTVFVLACFIGWQVIWNVSPALHTPLMSVTNAISGIIIIGGMLQIGGEFSDPAVLLGAAAILVATINIAGGFLVTQRMLKMFHK
;
A
#
# COMPACT_ATOMS: atom_id res chain seq x y z
N GLY A 1 23.54 -9.72 -21.03
CA GLY A 1 22.06 -9.62 -21.01
C GLY A 1 21.53 -8.88 -19.80
N SER A 2 22.20 -8.99 -18.65
CA SER A 2 21.84 -8.31 -17.41
C SER A 2 21.81 -6.78 -17.52
N VAL A 3 21.06 -6.15 -16.61
CA VAL A 3 20.92 -4.70 -16.50
C VAL A 3 21.18 -4.30 -15.04
N ILE A 4 21.96 -3.25 -14.83
CA ILE A 4 22.21 -2.62 -13.53
C ILE A 4 21.69 -1.18 -13.61
N VAL A 5 20.91 -0.78 -12.60
CA VAL A 5 20.39 0.58 -12.46
C VAL A 5 20.98 1.16 -11.18
N ASP A 6 21.76 2.23 -11.31
CA ASP A 6 22.40 2.88 -10.18
C ASP A 6 21.74 4.22 -9.88
N LEU A 7 20.90 4.24 -8.85
CA LEU A 7 20.18 5.42 -8.40
C LEU A 7 21.07 6.43 -7.65
N ALA A 8 22.32 6.07 -7.34
CA ALA A 8 23.26 6.94 -6.64
C ALA A 8 24.23 7.66 -7.58
N ALA A 9 24.03 7.58 -8.91
CA ALA A 9 24.94 8.11 -9.92
C ALA A 9 25.26 9.61 -9.75
N GLU A 10 24.36 10.39 -9.15
CA GLU A 10 24.57 11.82 -8.87
C GLU A 10 25.68 12.07 -7.84
N ARG A 11 25.88 11.15 -6.89
CA ARG A 11 26.83 11.27 -5.77
C ARG A 11 28.05 10.36 -5.90
N GLY A 12 28.41 10.02 -7.15
CA GLY A 12 29.54 9.14 -7.46
C GLY A 12 29.17 7.69 -7.76
N GLY A 13 27.93 7.27 -7.50
CA GLY A 13 27.43 5.93 -7.84
C GLY A 13 27.91 4.81 -6.92
N ASN A 14 27.14 3.74 -6.85
CA ASN A 14 27.54 2.49 -6.20
C ASN A 14 28.38 1.60 -7.14
N CYS A 15 28.22 1.76 -8.45
CA CYS A 15 28.95 0.99 -9.45
C CYS A 15 30.01 1.89 -10.12
N PRO A 16 31.31 1.62 -9.96
CA PRO A 16 32.39 2.46 -10.49
C PRO A 16 32.34 2.70 -12.00
N GLN A 17 31.75 1.77 -12.75
CA GLN A 17 31.64 1.81 -14.20
C GLN A 17 30.38 2.52 -14.70
N VAL A 18 29.47 2.92 -13.80
CA VAL A 18 28.29 3.71 -14.16
C VAL A 18 28.73 5.14 -14.45
N VAL A 19 28.28 5.65 -15.60
CA VAL A 19 28.47 7.04 -15.99
C VAL A 19 27.16 7.79 -15.75
N ALA A 20 27.23 8.88 -14.99
CA ALA A 20 26.08 9.74 -14.72
C ALA A 20 25.44 10.25 -16.02
N ASN A 21 24.11 10.23 -16.09
CA ASN A 21 23.29 10.64 -17.23
C ASN A 21 23.48 9.84 -18.52
N ALA A 22 24.03 8.63 -18.43
CA ALA A 22 24.21 7.76 -19.59
C ALA A 22 23.71 6.33 -19.35
N VAL A 23 23.49 5.62 -20.46
CA VAL A 23 23.34 4.17 -20.48
C VAL A 23 24.54 3.60 -21.22
N THR A 24 25.39 2.86 -20.52
CA THR A 24 26.59 2.26 -21.08
C THR A 24 26.49 0.74 -21.12
N VAL A 25 27.29 0.10 -21.96
CA VAL A 25 27.39 -1.36 -21.99
C VAL A 25 28.81 -1.73 -21.65
N VAL A 26 28.97 -2.47 -20.56
CA VAL A 26 30.28 -2.93 -20.06
C VAL A 26 30.21 -4.44 -19.89
N HIS A 27 31.10 -5.17 -20.56
CA HIS A 27 31.14 -6.65 -20.55
C HIS A 27 29.77 -7.33 -20.82
N GLY A 28 28.95 -6.74 -21.70
CA GLY A 28 27.62 -7.29 -22.05
C GLY A 28 26.52 -7.03 -21.01
N VAL A 29 26.77 -6.19 -20.01
CA VAL A 29 25.79 -5.71 -19.02
C VAL A 29 25.44 -4.25 -19.34
N LYS A 30 24.15 -3.91 -19.38
CA LYS A 30 23.70 -2.52 -19.53
C LYS A 30 23.73 -1.83 -18.17
N LEU A 31 24.42 -0.71 -18.06
CA LEU A 31 24.51 0.11 -16.87
C LEU A 31 23.71 1.39 -17.10
N ILE A 32 22.72 1.66 -16.25
CA ILE A 32 21.85 2.85 -16.33
C ILE A 32 22.20 3.77 -15.16
N GLY A 33 22.67 4.99 -15.47
CA GLY A 33 23.13 5.98 -14.49
C GLY A 33 22.40 7.32 -14.57
N TYR A 34 21.13 7.36 -14.96
CA TYR A 34 20.37 8.61 -15.02
C TYR A 34 20.26 9.26 -13.63
N THR A 35 20.60 10.55 -13.53
CA THR A 35 20.49 11.31 -12.27
C THR A 35 19.13 12.00 -12.11
N ASP A 36 18.31 11.98 -13.17
CA ASP A 36 17.03 12.67 -13.26
C ASP A 36 15.84 11.70 -13.28
N MET A 37 15.94 10.56 -12.59
CA MET A 37 14.92 9.51 -12.61
C MET A 37 13.48 10.00 -12.32
N PRO A 38 13.23 10.94 -11.38
CA PRO A 38 11.90 11.52 -11.19
C PRO A 38 11.34 12.24 -12.43
N SER A 39 12.21 12.90 -13.20
CA SER A 39 11.83 13.64 -14.42
C SER A 39 11.33 12.73 -15.54
N ARG A 40 11.59 11.43 -15.45
CA ARG A 40 11.14 10.41 -16.42
C ARG A 40 9.71 9.93 -16.15
N MET A 41 9.15 10.30 -15.00
CA MET A 41 7.72 10.16 -14.67
C MET A 41 7.17 11.52 -14.19
N PRO A 42 7.21 12.57 -15.04
CA PRO A 42 7.04 13.94 -14.61
C PRO A 42 5.67 14.19 -13.96
N ASN A 43 4.60 13.61 -14.50
CA ASN A 43 3.26 13.75 -13.94
C ASN A 43 3.15 13.21 -12.51
N VAL A 44 3.78 12.05 -12.23
CA VAL A 44 3.75 11.43 -10.89
C VAL A 44 4.62 12.23 -9.93
N ALA A 45 5.82 12.61 -10.36
CA ALA A 45 6.74 13.43 -9.57
C ALA A 45 6.11 14.79 -9.20
N SER A 46 5.48 15.48 -10.17
CA SER A 46 4.79 16.74 -9.94
C SER A 46 3.60 16.61 -8.99
N ASN A 47 2.79 15.55 -9.13
CA ASN A 47 1.66 15.33 -8.22
C ASN A 47 2.11 15.06 -6.78
N LEU A 48 3.12 14.19 -6.59
CA LEU A 48 3.64 13.88 -5.26
C LEU A 48 4.33 15.09 -4.62
N TYR A 49 5.16 15.81 -5.39
CA TYR A 49 5.80 17.03 -4.92
C TYR A 49 4.78 18.12 -4.59
N GLY A 50 3.78 18.31 -5.45
CA GLY A 50 2.69 19.27 -5.21
C GLY A 50 1.90 18.95 -3.93
N ASN A 51 1.60 17.68 -3.68
CA ASN A 51 0.96 17.25 -2.43
C ASN A 51 1.85 17.55 -1.20
N ASN A 52 3.16 17.33 -1.28
CA ASN A 52 4.07 17.66 -0.19
C ASN A 52 4.09 19.17 0.10
N ILE A 53 4.09 20.02 -0.94
CA ILE A 53 4.02 21.48 -0.78
C ILE A 53 2.66 21.90 -0.20
N TYR A 54 1.57 21.27 -0.64
CA TYR A 54 0.24 21.53 -0.09
C TYR A 54 0.19 21.23 1.42
N HIS A 55 0.69 20.07 1.85
CA HIS A 55 0.72 19.70 3.26
C HIS A 55 1.64 20.61 4.09
N LEU A 56 2.80 21.00 3.55
CA LEU A 56 3.66 21.99 4.21
C LEU A 56 2.95 23.33 4.42
N LEU A 57 2.20 23.81 3.42
CA LEU A 57 1.43 25.05 3.54
C LEU A 57 0.26 24.91 4.52
N ASP A 58 -0.37 23.74 4.58
CA ASP A 58 -1.42 23.44 5.55
C ASP A 58 -0.88 23.46 6.99
N ASP A 59 0.27 22.82 7.23
CA ASP A 59 0.99 22.85 8.52
C ASP A 59 1.40 24.29 8.91
N MET A 60 1.72 25.14 7.92
CA MET A 60 1.99 26.57 8.13
C MET A 60 0.74 27.42 8.38
N GLY A 61 -0.44 26.81 8.54
CA GLY A 61 -1.68 27.50 8.90
C GLY A 61 -2.65 27.77 7.74
N GLY A 62 -2.39 27.22 6.55
CA GLY A 62 -3.33 27.20 5.43
C GLY A 62 -3.79 28.59 4.96
N ASP A 63 -5.04 28.68 4.48
CA ASP A 63 -5.62 29.90 3.90
C ASP A 63 -5.98 30.96 4.95
N ALA A 64 -6.39 30.55 6.14
CA ALA A 64 -6.90 31.45 7.16
C ALA A 64 -5.83 31.97 8.15
N GLY A 65 -4.66 31.31 8.23
CA GLY A 65 -3.72 31.52 9.32
C GLY A 65 -2.24 31.34 8.96
N PHE A 66 -1.88 31.53 7.69
CA PHE A 66 -0.49 31.37 7.24
C PHE A 66 0.51 32.13 8.13
N LYS A 67 1.42 31.38 8.76
CA LYS A 67 2.50 31.91 9.60
C LYS A 67 3.75 31.04 9.46
N VAL A 68 4.91 31.68 9.46
CA VAL A 68 6.20 31.00 9.61
C VAL A 68 6.48 30.89 11.11
N ASP A 69 6.04 29.79 11.72
CA ASP A 69 6.25 29.54 13.15
C ASP A 69 7.59 28.83 13.36
N GLU A 70 8.56 29.54 13.95
CA GLU A 70 9.87 28.96 14.26
C GLU A 70 9.86 28.05 15.49
N GLY A 71 8.75 28.01 16.23
CA GLY A 71 8.51 27.03 17.29
C GLY A 71 8.00 25.68 16.77
N ASP A 72 7.50 25.62 15.52
CA ASP A 72 7.11 24.37 14.89
C ASP A 72 8.35 23.64 14.34
N GLU A 73 8.53 22.38 14.72
CA GLU A 73 9.71 21.59 14.37
C GLU A 73 9.87 21.36 12.86
N VAL A 74 8.75 21.18 12.14
CA VAL A 74 8.73 20.94 10.69
C VAL A 74 9.08 22.23 9.96
N VAL A 75 8.44 23.34 10.31
CA VAL A 75 8.71 24.66 9.72
C VAL A 75 10.14 25.10 10.04
N ARG A 76 10.58 24.96 11.29
CA ARG A 76 11.94 25.33 11.70
C ARG A 76 13.01 24.47 11.01
N GLY A 77 12.75 23.18 10.82
CA GLY A 77 13.64 22.26 10.12
C GLY A 77 13.78 22.56 8.63
N ALA A 78 12.70 23.00 7.98
CA ALA A 78 12.69 23.39 6.57
C ALA A 78 13.19 24.83 6.32
N LEU A 79 13.16 25.71 7.33
CA LEU A 79 13.49 27.12 7.21
C LEU A 79 15.01 27.37 7.13
N ILE A 80 15.48 27.80 5.95
CA ILE A 80 16.89 28.17 5.73
C ILE A 80 17.11 29.68 5.97
N LEU A 81 16.18 30.53 5.53
CA LEU A 81 16.30 31.99 5.57
C LEU A 81 14.97 32.61 6.00
N ASN A 82 15.00 33.55 6.95
CA ASN A 82 13.82 34.32 7.36
C ASN A 82 14.16 35.81 7.40
N LYS A 83 13.46 36.64 6.61
CA LYS A 83 13.66 38.11 6.55
C LYS A 83 15.13 38.55 6.33
N GLY A 84 15.91 37.76 5.59
CA GLY A 84 17.31 38.05 5.30
C GLY A 84 18.31 37.52 6.33
N GLU A 85 17.83 36.93 7.44
CA GLU A 85 18.68 36.26 8.43
C GLU A 85 18.77 34.76 8.16
N LEU A 86 19.99 34.22 8.15
CA LEU A 86 20.25 32.79 8.00
C LEU A 86 19.78 32.06 9.27
N ARG A 87 18.94 31.04 9.09
CA ARG A 87 18.41 30.17 10.17
C ARG A 87 18.97 28.75 10.10
N TRP A 88 19.79 28.42 9.11
CA TRP A 88 20.50 27.15 9.03
C TRP A 88 21.82 27.20 9.82
N PRO A 89 22.23 26.13 10.54
CA PRO A 89 21.53 24.85 10.72
C PRO A 89 20.35 24.93 11.70
N PRO A 90 19.35 24.05 11.59
CA PRO A 90 18.32 23.92 12.62
C PRO A 90 18.97 23.50 13.95
N PRO A 91 18.42 23.94 15.10
CA PRO A 91 18.87 23.45 16.40
C PRO A 91 18.72 21.92 16.43
N PRO A 92 19.59 21.20 17.16
CA PRO A 92 19.40 19.78 17.39
C PRO A 92 18.00 19.57 17.94
N LEU A 93 17.22 18.73 17.27
CA LEU A 93 15.95 18.29 17.82
C LEU A 93 16.28 17.61 19.13
N GLU A 94 15.62 18.02 20.22
CA GLU A 94 15.59 17.17 21.39
C GLU A 94 15.11 15.80 20.91
N PRO A 95 15.76 14.69 21.30
CA PRO A 95 15.27 13.38 20.92
C PRO A 95 13.81 13.36 21.33
N SER A 96 12.91 13.25 20.35
CA SER A 96 11.50 13.02 20.65
C SER A 96 11.51 11.92 21.70
N PRO A 97 10.82 12.11 22.84
CA PRO A 97 10.77 11.06 23.86
C PRO A 97 10.56 9.77 23.11
N GLU A 98 11.49 8.81 23.26
CA GLU A 98 11.49 7.55 22.52
C GLU A 98 10.04 7.20 22.33
N ALA A 99 9.59 7.15 21.08
CA ALA A 99 8.21 6.85 20.80
C ALA A 99 7.97 5.50 21.50
N LYS A 100 7.41 5.54 22.72
CA LYS A 100 6.63 4.44 23.28
C LYS A 100 5.81 4.03 22.10
N PRO A 101 5.90 2.76 21.63
CA PRO A 101 5.26 2.34 20.39
C PRO A 101 3.91 3.01 20.33
N ALA A 102 3.81 4.06 19.51
CA ALA A 102 2.62 4.86 19.51
C ALA A 102 1.58 3.85 19.06
N GLU A 103 0.57 3.59 19.89
CA GLU A 103 -0.64 2.94 19.41
C GLU A 103 -1.05 3.76 18.19
N ALA A 104 -0.81 3.17 17.01
CA ALA A 104 -0.81 3.92 15.78
C ALA A 104 -2.24 4.42 15.58
N LYS A 105 -2.43 5.73 15.76
CA LYS A 105 -3.58 6.40 15.15
C LYS A 105 -3.55 6.03 13.66
N PRO A 106 -4.69 5.62 13.08
CA PRO A 106 -4.73 5.12 11.70
C PRO A 106 -4.04 6.10 10.76
N ALA A 107 -2.97 5.64 10.11
CA ALA A 107 -2.39 6.35 8.99
C ALA A 107 -3.48 6.45 7.91
N GLU A 108 -3.88 7.67 7.58
CA GLU A 108 -4.68 7.95 6.40
C GLU A 108 -3.93 7.42 5.18
N ALA A 109 -4.60 6.60 4.38
CA ALA A 109 -4.00 5.79 3.35
C ALA A 109 -3.22 6.64 2.32
N ALA A 110 -1.94 6.32 2.14
CA ALA A 110 -1.21 6.76 0.96
C ALA A 110 -1.93 6.26 -0.31
N PRO A 111 -2.13 7.10 -1.36
CA PRO A 111 -2.74 6.65 -2.60
C PRO A 111 -1.85 5.62 -3.30
N LYS A 112 -2.42 4.47 -3.65
CA LYS A 112 -1.81 3.45 -4.53
C LYS A 112 -1.52 4.07 -5.92
N PRO A 113 -0.41 3.72 -6.61
CA PRO A 113 -0.21 4.11 -8.00
C PRO A 113 -1.23 3.40 -8.90
N ALA A 114 -2.06 4.17 -9.60
CA ALA A 114 -2.95 3.65 -10.64
C ALA A 114 -2.18 3.53 -11.97
N ALA A 115 -2.22 2.34 -12.55
CA ALA A 115 -1.82 2.09 -13.93
C ALA A 115 -2.94 2.51 -14.89
N GLY A 116 -2.59 3.29 -15.92
CA GLY A 116 -3.22 3.29 -17.25
C GLY A 116 -4.45 4.20 -17.46
N PRO A 117 -4.55 4.95 -18.59
CA PRO A 117 -5.52 6.03 -18.77
C PRO A 117 -6.71 5.66 -19.67
N THR A 118 -7.88 6.24 -19.38
CA THR A 118 -8.80 6.76 -20.40
C THR A 118 -9.78 7.79 -19.79
N PRO A 119 -10.28 8.76 -20.58
CA PRO A 119 -10.55 10.12 -20.11
C PRO A 119 -12.03 10.56 -20.15
N ALA A 120 -12.26 11.70 -19.49
CA ALA A 120 -13.37 12.67 -19.60
C ALA A 120 -14.72 12.25 -18.94
N ALA A 121 -15.49 13.13 -18.29
CA ALA A 121 -15.48 14.59 -18.14
C ALA A 121 -16.09 15.00 -16.78
N GLY A 122 -15.74 16.19 -16.27
CA GLY A 122 -16.34 16.81 -15.08
C GLY A 122 -17.81 17.24 -15.27
N PRO A 123 -18.48 17.76 -14.22
CA PRO A 123 -18.02 18.95 -13.49
C PRO A 123 -17.99 18.83 -11.95
N ALA A 124 -17.11 19.61 -11.32
CA ALA A 124 -16.98 19.82 -9.87
C ALA A 124 -17.81 21.04 -9.39
N PRO A 125 -17.83 21.45 -8.11
CA PRO A 125 -17.57 20.74 -6.85
C PRO A 125 -18.71 20.96 -5.81
N LYS A 126 -18.87 20.07 -4.83
CA LYS A 126 -19.45 20.44 -3.52
C LYS A 126 -18.57 19.96 -2.38
N LYS A 127 -18.06 20.94 -1.63
CA LYS A 127 -17.27 20.83 -0.40
C LYS A 127 -17.91 19.84 0.57
N LYS A 128 -17.14 18.83 1.02
CA LYS A 128 -17.25 18.29 2.37
C LYS A 128 -15.84 18.01 2.90
N LYS A 129 -15.60 18.63 4.06
CA LYS A 129 -14.40 18.49 4.89
C LYS A 129 -14.14 17.02 5.20
N SER A 130 -12.88 16.61 5.10
CA SER A 130 -12.39 15.40 5.75
C SER A 130 -12.39 15.63 7.27
N SER A 131 -12.57 14.56 8.03
CA SER A 131 -11.78 14.29 9.24
C SER A 131 -12.27 12.96 9.82
N HIS A 132 -11.41 11.96 9.77
CA HIS A 132 -11.49 10.77 10.62
C HIS A 132 -10.78 11.08 11.95
N GLY A 133 -11.53 11.02 13.06
CA GLY A 133 -10.99 11.12 14.42
C GLY A 133 -12.10 11.36 15.43
N HIS A 134 -12.37 10.39 16.29
CA HIS A 134 -13.56 10.30 17.14
C HIS A 134 -13.73 11.46 18.14
N ALA A 135 -14.70 12.32 17.87
CA ALA A 135 -15.77 12.62 18.81
C ALA A 135 -17.08 12.25 18.08
N PRO A 136 -18.12 11.67 18.73
CA PRO A 136 -19.41 11.58 18.06
C PRO A 136 -19.81 13.03 17.73
N PRO A 137 -19.97 13.40 16.45
CA PRO A 137 -20.66 14.64 16.17
C PRO A 137 -22.05 14.47 16.80
N ALA A 138 -22.50 15.46 17.56
CA ALA A 138 -23.90 15.60 17.94
C ALA A 138 -24.71 15.88 16.66
N GLY A 139 -24.81 14.86 15.82
CA GLY A 139 -25.42 14.84 14.51
C GLY A 139 -26.02 13.45 14.34
N GLU A 140 -27.29 13.44 13.98
CA GLU A 140 -28.17 12.26 13.94
C GLU A 140 -27.44 11.02 13.39
N PRO A 141 -27.48 9.87 14.09
CA PRO A 141 -26.88 8.65 13.57
C PRO A 141 -27.51 8.33 12.21
N LYS A 142 -26.69 8.22 11.17
CA LYS A 142 -27.15 7.86 9.83
C LYS A 142 -27.32 6.35 9.78
N TRP A 143 -28.52 5.86 10.09
CA TRP A 143 -28.87 4.43 10.10
C TRP A 143 -28.99 3.82 8.70
N TRP A 144 -29.07 4.65 7.66
CA TRP A 144 -29.29 4.19 6.28
C TRP A 144 -28.27 3.13 5.76
N PRO A 145 -26.95 3.17 6.09
CA PRO A 145 -26.03 2.15 5.61
C PRO A 145 -26.22 0.81 6.33
N LEU A 146 -26.62 0.84 7.61
CA LEU A 146 -26.98 -0.37 8.37
C LEU A 146 -28.26 -1.00 7.83
N ILE A 147 -29.27 -0.16 7.52
CA ILE A 147 -30.53 -0.60 6.91
C ILE A 147 -30.28 -1.18 5.52
N ALA A 148 -29.47 -0.52 4.69
CA ALA A 148 -29.10 -1.03 3.37
C ALA A 148 -28.34 -2.37 3.45
N GLY A 149 -27.41 -2.50 4.40
CA GLY A 149 -26.70 -3.76 4.66
C GLY A 149 -27.63 -4.87 5.13
N GLY A 150 -28.57 -4.57 6.04
CA GLY A 150 -29.58 -5.52 6.51
C GLY A 150 -30.50 -6.01 5.39
N ILE A 151 -30.97 -5.11 4.52
CA ILE A 151 -31.81 -5.46 3.36
C ILE A 151 -31.01 -6.34 2.37
N ALA A 152 -29.74 -6.03 2.13
CA ALA A 152 -28.89 -6.83 1.26
C ALA A 152 -28.69 -8.27 1.81
N LEU A 153 -28.49 -8.42 3.12
CA LEU A 153 -28.37 -9.74 3.75
C LEU A 153 -29.67 -10.54 3.68
N ILE A 154 -30.81 -9.89 3.89
CA ILE A 154 -32.13 -10.51 3.75
C ILE A 154 -32.37 -10.94 2.30
N ALA A 155 -32.03 -10.10 1.32
CA ALA A 155 -32.18 -10.41 -0.10
C ALA A 155 -31.33 -11.62 -0.53
N VAL A 156 -30.09 -11.73 -0.03
CA VAL A 156 -29.21 -12.88 -0.31
C VAL A 156 -29.74 -14.16 0.34
N GLY A 157 -30.33 -14.07 1.52
CA GLY A 157 -30.98 -15.21 2.19
C GLY A 157 -32.34 -15.59 1.63
N TRP A 158 -32.98 -14.71 0.85
CA TRP A 158 -34.35 -14.90 0.36
C TRP A 158 -34.38 -15.97 -0.74
N GLY A 159 -34.76 -17.20 -0.36
CA GLY A 159 -34.81 -18.34 -1.27
C GLY A 159 -33.55 -19.22 -1.27
N GLY A 160 -32.60 -18.99 -0.36
CA GLY A 160 -31.45 -19.87 -0.15
C GLY A 160 -31.84 -21.15 0.59
N GLY A 161 -31.35 -22.31 0.11
CA GLY A 161 -31.49 -23.58 0.83
C GLY A 161 -30.69 -23.63 2.14
N GLU A 162 -30.99 -24.60 3.01
CA GLU A 162 -30.35 -24.70 4.34
C GLU A 162 -28.81 -24.75 4.28
N ASP A 163 -28.26 -25.49 3.32
CA ASP A 163 -26.80 -25.60 3.13
C ASP A 163 -26.18 -24.30 2.63
N PHE A 164 -26.89 -23.56 1.77
CA PHE A 164 -26.45 -22.24 1.33
C PHE A 164 -26.38 -21.27 2.52
N LEU A 165 -27.42 -21.24 3.35
CA LEU A 165 -27.45 -20.38 4.54
C LEU A 165 -26.31 -20.73 5.50
N LYS A 166 -26.03 -22.02 5.73
CA LYS A 166 -24.88 -22.47 6.54
C LYS A 166 -23.54 -21.96 5.98
N HIS A 167 -23.26 -22.20 4.70
CA HIS A 167 -22.01 -21.75 4.07
C HIS A 167 -21.91 -20.21 4.04
N PHE A 168 -23.01 -19.52 3.79
CA PHE A 168 -23.07 -18.07 3.76
C PHE A 168 -22.79 -17.46 5.13
N THR A 169 -23.36 -18.02 6.20
CA THR A 169 -23.07 -17.58 7.58
C THR A 169 -21.59 -17.78 7.91
N VAL A 170 -21.01 -18.95 7.58
CA VAL A 170 -19.57 -19.20 7.79
C VAL A 170 -18.72 -18.20 7.01
N PHE A 171 -19.07 -17.89 5.76
CA PHE A 171 -18.39 -16.90 4.94
C PHE A 171 -18.41 -15.50 5.58
N VAL A 172 -19.59 -15.02 6.01
CA VAL A 172 -19.71 -13.70 6.65
C VAL A 172 -18.90 -13.63 7.94
N LEU A 173 -18.98 -14.64 8.81
CA LEU A 173 -18.20 -14.69 10.05
C LEU A 173 -16.69 -14.76 9.78
N ALA A 174 -16.26 -15.52 8.76
CA ALA A 174 -14.87 -15.59 8.34
C ALA A 174 -14.36 -14.23 7.84
N CYS A 175 -15.17 -13.45 7.13
CA CYS A 175 -14.82 -12.08 6.72
C CYS A 175 -14.59 -11.15 7.92
N PHE A 176 -15.45 -11.21 8.95
CA PHE A 176 -15.26 -10.43 10.18
C PHE A 176 -13.97 -10.83 10.92
N ILE A 177 -13.73 -12.14 11.06
CA ILE A 177 -12.51 -12.65 11.70
C ILE A 177 -11.28 -12.22 10.89
N GLY A 178 -11.32 -12.36 9.56
CA GLY A 178 -10.23 -11.96 8.67
C GLY A 178 -9.90 -10.47 8.79
N TRP A 179 -10.93 -9.61 8.85
CA TRP A 179 -10.75 -8.19 9.10
C TRP A 179 -10.07 -7.91 10.44
N GLN A 180 -10.56 -8.52 11.53
CA GLN A 180 -10.01 -8.32 12.88
C GLN A 180 -8.55 -8.79 12.99
N VAL A 181 -8.23 -9.92 12.37
CA VAL A 181 -6.89 -10.51 12.40
C VAL A 181 -5.89 -9.66 11.62
N ILE A 182 -6.26 -9.19 10.42
CA ILE A 182 -5.38 -8.35 9.58
C ILE A 182 -5.16 -6.98 10.22
N TRP A 183 -6.20 -6.38 10.81
CA TRP A 183 -6.10 -5.06 11.44
C TRP A 183 -5.12 -5.03 12.62
N ASN A 184 -4.88 -6.16 13.27
CA ASN A 184 -4.03 -6.27 14.45
C ASN A 184 -2.59 -6.72 14.14
N VAL A 185 -2.16 -6.69 12.88
CA VAL A 185 -0.78 -7.05 12.48
C VAL A 185 0.16 -5.85 12.65
N SER A 186 1.37 -6.10 13.17
CA SER A 186 2.40 -5.06 13.25
C SER A 186 2.80 -4.55 11.85
N PRO A 187 2.98 -3.23 11.64
CA PRO A 187 3.32 -2.67 10.33
C PRO A 187 4.57 -3.26 9.68
N ALA A 188 5.56 -3.66 10.49
CA ALA A 188 6.79 -4.32 10.01
C ALA A 188 6.52 -5.66 9.30
N LEU A 189 5.37 -6.28 9.58
CA LEU A 189 4.97 -7.58 9.04
C LEU A 189 4.02 -7.48 7.84
N HIS A 190 3.67 -6.29 7.34
CA HIS A 190 2.76 -6.17 6.19
C HIS A 190 3.28 -6.85 4.91
N THR A 191 4.59 -6.76 4.66
CA THR A 191 5.21 -7.41 3.49
C THR A 191 5.27 -8.94 3.65
N PRO A 192 5.74 -9.49 4.80
CA PRO A 192 5.56 -10.92 5.10
C PRO A 192 4.11 -11.39 5.05
N LEU A 193 3.16 -10.60 5.56
CA LEU A 193 1.73 -10.91 5.56
C LEU A 193 1.20 -11.02 4.14
N MET A 194 1.59 -10.11 3.24
CA MET A 194 1.24 -10.19 1.82
C MET A 194 1.76 -11.48 1.16
N SER A 195 2.97 -11.92 1.53
CA SER A 195 3.53 -13.19 1.05
C SER A 195 2.77 -14.40 1.61
N VAL A 196 2.36 -14.36 2.89
CA VAL A 196 1.53 -15.40 3.51
C VAL A 196 0.16 -15.49 2.87
N THR A 197 -0.52 -14.36 2.62
CA THR A 197 -1.84 -14.40 1.97
C THR A 197 -1.76 -14.93 0.55
N ASN A 198 -0.67 -14.66 -0.17
CA ASN A 198 -0.40 -15.29 -1.46
C ASN A 198 -0.24 -16.82 -1.31
N ALA A 199 0.51 -17.31 -0.32
CA ALA A 199 0.63 -18.75 -0.05
C ALA A 199 -0.72 -19.41 0.31
N ILE A 200 -1.51 -18.76 1.18
CA ILE A 200 -2.83 -19.25 1.62
C ILE A 200 -3.83 -19.30 0.46
N SER A 201 -3.74 -18.37 -0.50
CA SER A 201 -4.60 -18.39 -1.69
C SER A 201 -4.41 -19.68 -2.54
N GLY A 202 -3.33 -20.43 -2.31
CA GLY A 202 -3.11 -21.77 -2.84
C GLY A 202 -4.15 -22.82 -2.43
N ILE A 203 -5.10 -22.49 -1.54
CA ILE A 203 -6.26 -23.34 -1.18
C ILE A 203 -7.07 -23.84 -2.40
N ILE A 204 -6.96 -23.15 -3.54
CA ILE A 204 -7.45 -23.61 -4.85
C ILE A 204 -7.03 -25.05 -5.20
N ILE A 205 -5.94 -25.56 -4.61
CA ILE A 205 -5.51 -26.96 -4.75
C ILE A 205 -6.62 -27.95 -4.39
N ILE A 206 -7.45 -27.63 -3.38
CA ILE A 206 -8.57 -28.50 -2.96
C ILE A 206 -9.59 -28.62 -4.11
N GLY A 207 -9.89 -27.51 -4.79
CA GLY A 207 -10.78 -27.52 -5.95
C GLY A 207 -10.24 -28.37 -7.10
N GLY A 208 -8.93 -28.27 -7.37
CA GLY A 208 -8.27 -29.11 -8.38
C GLY A 208 -8.27 -30.60 -8.02
N MET A 209 -8.04 -30.93 -6.75
CA MET A 209 -8.06 -32.31 -6.25
C MET A 209 -9.42 -32.98 -6.39
N LEU A 210 -10.51 -32.23 -6.20
CA LEU A 210 -11.87 -32.74 -6.40
C LEU A 210 -12.16 -33.11 -7.87
N GLN A 211 -11.41 -32.57 -8.82
CA GLN A 211 -11.67 -32.73 -10.25
C GLN A 211 -10.87 -33.86 -10.92
N ILE A 212 -9.91 -34.49 -10.22
CA ILE A 212 -8.97 -35.47 -10.81
C ILE A 212 -9.50 -36.90 -10.95
N GLY A 213 -10.74 -37.19 -10.55
CA GLY A 213 -11.28 -38.56 -10.49
C GLY A 213 -11.70 -39.24 -11.80
N GLY A 214 -11.44 -38.65 -12.97
CA GLY A 214 -11.93 -39.11 -14.28
C GLY A 214 -10.86 -39.63 -15.25
N GLU A 215 -11.23 -39.83 -16.51
CA GLU A 215 -10.30 -40.20 -17.58
C GLU A 215 -9.39 -39.02 -17.97
N PHE A 216 -8.15 -39.31 -18.40
CA PHE A 216 -7.19 -38.27 -18.80
C PHE A 216 -7.60 -37.45 -20.02
N SER A 217 -8.54 -37.94 -20.84
CA SER A 217 -9.13 -37.23 -21.97
C SER A 217 -10.18 -36.20 -21.57
N ASP A 218 -10.67 -36.24 -20.32
CA ASP A 218 -11.65 -35.27 -19.84
C ASP A 218 -10.98 -33.89 -19.63
N PRO A 219 -11.46 -32.84 -20.31
CA PRO A 219 -10.96 -31.48 -20.11
C PRO A 219 -10.97 -31.04 -18.65
N ALA A 220 -11.95 -31.50 -17.86
CA ALA A 220 -12.06 -31.15 -16.45
C ALA A 220 -10.89 -31.73 -15.63
N VAL A 221 -10.49 -32.98 -15.90
CA VAL A 221 -9.34 -33.64 -15.25
C VAL A 221 -8.04 -32.93 -15.63
N LEU A 222 -7.87 -32.55 -16.89
CA LEU A 222 -6.71 -31.79 -17.36
C LEU A 222 -6.61 -30.40 -16.70
N LEU A 223 -7.73 -29.68 -16.59
CA LEU A 223 -7.79 -28.39 -15.91
C LEU A 223 -7.58 -28.55 -14.40
N GLY A 224 -8.09 -29.61 -13.78
CA GLY A 224 -7.84 -29.95 -12.38
C GLY A 224 -6.36 -30.21 -12.10
N ALA A 225 -5.70 -30.98 -12.97
CA ALA A 225 -4.25 -31.22 -12.90
C ALA A 225 -3.43 -29.92 -13.05
N ALA A 226 -3.80 -29.05 -14.00
CA ALA A 226 -3.18 -27.74 -14.16
C ALA A 226 -3.39 -26.84 -12.92
N ALA A 227 -4.60 -26.83 -12.34
CA ALA A 227 -4.92 -26.09 -11.13
C ALA A 227 -4.07 -26.56 -9.95
N ILE A 228 -3.90 -27.87 -9.76
CA ILE A 228 -3.02 -28.42 -8.71
C ILE A 228 -1.56 -28.00 -8.93
N LEU A 229 -1.07 -28.07 -10.17
CA LEU A 229 0.31 -27.67 -10.49
C LEU A 229 0.55 -26.20 -10.12
N VAL A 230 -0.31 -25.29 -10.58
CA VAL A 230 -0.16 -23.85 -10.32
C VAL A 230 -0.34 -23.55 -8.83
N ALA A 231 -1.31 -24.19 -8.16
CA ALA A 231 -1.53 -24.04 -6.74
C ALA A 231 -0.32 -24.50 -5.92
N THR A 232 0.31 -25.61 -6.30
CA THR A 232 1.50 -26.14 -5.63
C THR A 232 2.68 -25.16 -5.74
N ILE A 233 2.89 -24.55 -6.91
CA ILE A 233 3.90 -23.49 -7.10
C ILE A 233 3.61 -22.30 -6.17
N ASN A 234 2.35 -21.89 -6.07
CA ASN A 234 1.95 -20.77 -5.21
C ASN A 234 2.17 -21.06 -3.73
N ILE A 235 1.80 -22.25 -3.26
CA ILE A 235 2.01 -22.71 -1.88
C ILE A 235 3.51 -22.75 -1.58
N ALA A 236 4.29 -23.50 -2.38
CA ALA A 236 5.71 -23.70 -2.13
C ALA A 236 6.50 -22.38 -2.22
N GLY A 237 6.25 -21.58 -3.26
CA GLY A 237 6.90 -20.28 -3.45
C GLY A 237 6.52 -19.28 -2.36
N GLY A 238 5.23 -19.17 -2.06
CA GLY A 238 4.73 -18.26 -1.04
C GLY A 238 5.29 -18.56 0.35
N PHE A 239 5.27 -19.82 0.79
CA PHE A 239 5.82 -20.18 2.10
C PHE A 239 7.35 -20.04 2.17
N LEU A 240 8.08 -20.38 1.10
CA LEU A 240 9.54 -20.24 1.06
C LEU A 240 9.97 -18.76 1.13
N VAL A 241 9.29 -17.88 0.40
CA VAL A 241 9.55 -16.43 0.43
C VAL A 241 9.19 -15.85 1.80
N THR A 242 8.02 -16.19 2.33
CA THR A 242 7.62 -15.78 3.69
C THR A 242 8.66 -16.21 4.72
N GLN A 243 9.12 -17.46 4.68
CA GLN A 243 10.11 -17.96 5.64
C GLN A 243 11.43 -17.19 5.54
N ARG A 244 11.90 -16.89 4.32
CA ARG A 244 13.09 -16.05 4.11
C ARG A 244 12.90 -14.64 4.67
N MET A 245 11.72 -14.05 4.47
CA MET A 245 11.39 -12.72 5.01
C MET A 245 11.38 -12.71 6.53
N LEU A 246 10.70 -13.68 7.16
CA LEU A 246 10.60 -13.77 8.61
C LEU A 246 11.96 -14.07 9.27
N LYS A 247 12.82 -14.86 8.62
CA LYS A 247 14.17 -15.17 9.14
C LYS A 247 15.06 -13.93 9.27
N MET A 248 14.82 -12.87 8.50
CA MET A 248 15.56 -11.60 8.61
C MET A 248 15.20 -10.78 9.86
N PHE A 249 14.11 -11.12 10.56
CA PHE A 249 13.70 -10.45 11.80
C PHE A 249 14.20 -11.14 13.08
N HIS A 250 14.74 -12.36 12.97
CA HIS A 250 15.42 -13.00 14.08
C HIS A 250 16.88 -12.55 14.12
N LYS A 251 17.31 -11.99 15.25
CA LYS A 251 18.73 -11.77 15.55
C LYS A 251 19.44 -13.08 15.82
#